data_AF-A0A948XI97-F1
#
_entry.id   AF-A0A948XI97-F1
#
_cell.length_a   1.000
_cell.length_b   1.000
_cell.length_c   1.000
_cell.angle_alpha   90.00
_cell.angle_beta   90.00
_cell.angle_gamma   90.00
#
_symmetry.space_group_name_H-M   'P 1'
#
loop_
_entity.id
_entity.type
_entity.pdbx_description
1 polymer ?
#
loop_
_entity_poly.entity_id
_entity_poly.type
_entity_poly.pdbx_seq_one_letter_code
_entity_poly.pdbx_strand_id
1 'polypeptide(L)'
;MKDYAKVVIEKKGLSSLQESINIGKQVMEQKLAAYKKKIEKFEQARGMDTKTFTMLFNKGELGDNKEWIEWDHVANVANLLNRKIHDLENLKYEY
;
A
#
# COMPACT_ATOMS: atom_id res chain seq x y z
N MET A 1 22.65 2.07 -12.24
CA MET A 1 22.97 2.55 -10.88
C MET A 1 21.67 2.99 -10.24
N LYS A 2 21.32 2.54 -9.03
CA LYS A 2 20.17 3.11 -8.31
C LYS A 2 20.57 4.48 -7.78
N ASP A 3 19.72 5.48 -7.98
CA ASP A 3 19.90 6.84 -7.47
C ASP A 3 19.23 6.96 -6.09
N TYR A 4 19.94 7.49 -5.10
CA TYR A 4 19.48 7.57 -3.72
C TYR A 4 19.40 9.02 -3.26
N ALA A 5 18.26 9.42 -2.72
CA ALA A 5 18.16 10.65 -1.93
C ALA A 5 18.81 10.44 -0.55
N LYS A 6 19.52 11.46 -0.05
CA LYS A 6 20.20 11.42 1.26
C LYS A 6 19.44 12.24 2.29
N VAL A 7 19.26 11.67 3.48
CA VAL A 7 18.71 12.35 4.66
C VAL A 7 19.79 12.40 5.73
N VAL A 8 20.07 13.60 6.25
CA VAL A 8 21.08 13.81 7.30
C VAL A 8 20.40 13.92 8.65
N ILE A 9 20.89 13.15 9.62
CA ILE A 9 20.43 13.16 11.01
C ILE A 9 21.65 13.09 11.94
N GLU A 10 21.47 13.41 13.22
CA GLU A 10 22.52 13.15 14.20
C GLU A 10 22.79 11.65 14.32
N LYS A 11 24.07 11.26 14.35
CA LYS A 11 24.49 9.85 14.43
C LYS A 11 23.87 9.11 15.62
N LYS A 12 23.69 9.80 16.75
CA LYS A 12 23.04 9.23 17.94
C LYS A 12 21.54 8.94 17.74
N GLY A 13 20.89 9.63 16.81
CA GLY A 13 19.48 9.46 16.49
C GLY A 13 19.20 8.38 15.45
N LEU A 14 20.23 7.76 14.84
CA LEU A 14 20.05 6.77 13.78
C LEU A 14 19.25 5.55 14.24
N SER A 15 19.53 5.03 15.44
CA SER A 15 18.77 3.91 16.01
C SER A 15 17.30 4.27 16.22
N SER A 16 17.01 5.44 16.77
CA SER A 16 15.63 5.91 16.99
C SER A 16 14.87 6.12 15.68
N LEU A 17 15.54 6.60 14.62
CA LEU A 17 14.93 6.70 13.29
C LEU A 17 14.62 5.32 12.72
N GLN A 18 15.57 4.38 12.79
CA GLN A 18 15.37 3.00 12.33
C GLN A 18 14.19 2.33 13.04
N GLU A 19 14.10 2.48 14.36
CA GLU A 19 13.00 1.96 15.16
C GLU A 19 11.65 2.58 14.74
N SER A 20 11.60 3.91 14.59
CA SER A 20 10.38 4.62 14.17
C SER A 20 9.90 4.16 12.80
N ILE A 21 10.81 3.99 11.85
CA ILE A 21 10.52 3.48 10.51
C ILE A 21 9.99 2.06 10.57
N ASN A 22 10.60 1.19 11.38
CA ASN A 22 10.17 -0.21 11.54
C ASN A 22 8.77 -0.31 12.15
N ILE A 23 8.48 0.46 13.20
CA ILE A 23 7.14 0.53 13.81
C ILE A 23 6.12 1.00 12.77
N GLY A 24 6.44 2.08 12.05
CA GLY A 24 5.58 2.60 10.98
C GLY A 24 5.30 1.56 9.89
N LYS A 25 6.33 0.80 9.48
CA LYS A 25 6.22 -0.28 8.50
C LYS A 25 5.28 -1.38 9.00
N GLN A 26 5.45 -1.87 10.23
CA GLN A 26 4.59 -2.91 10.83
C GLN A 26 3.12 -2.48 10.88
N VAL A 27 2.85 -1.24 11.27
CA VAL A 27 1.48 -0.68 11.26
C VAL A 27 0.90 -0.65 9.84
N MET A 28 1.70 -0.28 8.85
CA MET A 28 1.28 -0.28 7.44
C MET A 28 1.02 -1.70 6.91
N GLU A 29 1.84 -2.68 7.27
CA GLU A 29 1.66 -4.09 6.91
C GLU A 29 0.35 -4.66 7.48
N GLN A 30 0.06 -4.37 8.76
CA GLN A 30 -1.21 -4.78 9.39
C GLN A 30 -2.42 -4.16 8.70
N LYS A 31 -2.35 -2.86 8.37
CA LYS A 31 -3.40 -2.18 7.60
C LYS A 31 -3.57 -2.81 6.22
N LEU A 32 -2.47 -3.06 5.50
CA LEU A 32 -2.50 -3.69 4.18
C LEU A 32 -3.17 -5.07 4.23
N ALA A 33 -2.87 -5.88 5.25
CA ALA A 33 -3.52 -7.17 5.44
C ALA A 33 -5.04 -7.04 5.62
N ALA A 34 -5.51 -6.03 6.36
CA ALA A 34 -6.94 -5.77 6.51
C ALA A 34 -7.61 -5.34 5.19
N TYR A 35 -6.95 -4.50 4.38
CA TYR A 35 -7.46 -4.12 3.06
C TYR A 35 -7.47 -5.29 2.07
N LYS A 36 -6.44 -6.15 2.08
CA LYS A 36 -6.41 -7.38 1.27
C LYS A 36 -7.59 -8.31 1.59
N LYS A 37 -7.91 -8.49 2.88
CA LYS A 37 -9.11 -9.26 3.29
C LYS A 37 -10.43 -8.65 2.80
N LYS A 38 -10.52 -7.31 2.72
CA LYS A 38 -11.70 -6.64 2.15
C LYS A 38 -11.80 -6.87 0.65
N ILE A 39 -10.66 -6.78 -0.05
CA ILE A 39 -10.57 -7.09 -1.48
C ILE A 39 -11.05 -8.52 -1.75
N GLU A 40 -10.54 -9.50 -1.02
CA GLU A 40 -10.94 -10.91 -1.19
C GLU A 40 -12.46 -11.11 -1.06
N LYS A 41 -13.12 -10.34 -0.18
CA LYS A 41 -14.59 -10.39 -0.04
C LYS A 41 -15.31 -9.84 -1.26
N PHE A 42 -14.84 -8.74 -1.83
CA PHE A 42 -15.41 -8.22 -3.08
C PHE A 42 -15.20 -9.19 -4.23
N GLU A 43 -14.00 -9.76 -4.34
CA GLU A 43 -13.66 -10.73 -5.38
C GLU A 43 -14.55 -11.96 -5.33
N GLN A 44 -14.78 -12.50 -4.13
CA GLN A 44 -15.69 -13.62 -3.90
C GLN A 44 -17.15 -13.25 -4.17
N ALA A 45 -17.63 -12.10 -3.70
CA ALA A 45 -19.01 -11.67 -3.86
C ALA A 45 -19.38 -11.42 -5.33
N ARG A 46 -18.41 -11.00 -6.15
CA ARG A 46 -18.62 -10.62 -7.55
C ARG A 46 -18.04 -11.61 -8.56
N GLY A 47 -17.31 -12.63 -8.11
CA GLY A 47 -16.68 -13.61 -8.98
C GLY A 47 -15.66 -13.00 -9.95
N MET A 48 -15.03 -11.89 -9.55
CA MET A 48 -14.17 -11.07 -10.40
C MET A 48 -12.93 -10.67 -9.61
N ASP A 49 -11.73 -10.83 -10.15
CA ASP A 49 -10.53 -10.34 -9.48
C ASP A 49 -10.41 -8.81 -9.54
N THR A 50 -9.66 -8.23 -8.60
CA THR A 50 -9.49 -6.78 -8.48
C THR A 50 -8.84 -6.16 -9.71
N LYS A 51 -7.99 -6.90 -10.43
CA LYS A 51 -7.33 -6.41 -11.63
C LYS A 51 -8.34 -6.21 -12.76
N THR A 52 -9.23 -7.18 -12.95
CA THR A 52 -10.33 -7.16 -13.91
C THR A 52 -11.33 -6.09 -13.52
N PHE A 53 -11.72 -6.03 -12.24
CA PHE A 53 -12.56 -4.96 -11.70
C PHE A 53 -11.99 -3.57 -12.03
N THR A 54 -10.72 -3.32 -11.70
CA THR A 54 -10.07 -2.01 -11.93
C THR A 54 -10.08 -1.63 -13.42
N MET A 55 -9.87 -2.61 -14.31
CA MET A 55 -9.92 -2.37 -15.75
C MET A 55 -11.33 -1.96 -16.21
N LEU A 56 -12.38 -2.68 -15.78
CA LEU A 56 -13.76 -2.41 -16.18
C LEU A 56 -14.27 -1.10 -15.57
N PHE A 57 -13.93 -0.84 -14.30
CA PHE A 57 -14.30 0.38 -13.58
C PHE A 57 -13.72 1.62 -14.28
N ASN A 58 -12.43 1.59 -14.63
CA ASN A 58 -11.77 2.70 -15.32
C ASN A 58 -12.28 2.95 -16.75
N LYS A 59 -12.89 1.94 -17.38
CA LYS A 59 -13.57 2.10 -18.68
C LYS A 59 -15.00 2.63 -18.53
N GLY A 60 -15.51 2.77 -17.31
CA GLY A 60 -16.89 3.16 -17.04
C GLY A 60 -17.91 2.04 -17.30
N GLU A 61 -17.47 0.79 -17.51
CA GLU A 61 -18.34 -0.33 -17.88
C GLU A 61 -19.18 -0.85 -16.70
N LEU A 62 -18.81 -0.49 -15.46
CA LEU A 62 -19.49 -0.92 -14.24
C LEU A 62 -20.55 0.08 -13.72
N GLY A 63 -20.57 1.30 -14.26
CA GLY A 63 -21.46 2.39 -13.83
C GLY A 63 -21.22 2.87 -12.40
N ASP A 64 -22.11 3.75 -11.91
CA ASP A 64 -21.99 4.40 -10.59
C ASP A 64 -22.73 3.61 -9.50
N ASN A 65 -22.22 2.43 -9.18
CA ASN A 65 -22.65 1.71 -7.98
C ASN A 65 -21.71 2.06 -6.82
N LYS A 66 -22.28 2.35 -5.66
CA LYS A 66 -21.56 2.59 -4.41
C LYS A 66 -20.55 1.48 -4.09
N GLU A 67 -20.88 0.24 -4.39
CA GLU A 67 -19.98 -0.89 -4.14
C GLU A 67 -18.71 -0.83 -5.02
N TRP A 68 -18.83 -0.41 -6.28
CA TRP A 68 -17.68 -0.24 -7.16
C TRP A 68 -16.77 0.88 -6.67
N ILE A 69 -17.35 1.99 -6.23
CA ILE A 69 -16.59 3.09 -5.64
C ILE A 69 -15.86 2.64 -4.36
N GLU A 70 -16.52 1.84 -3.52
CA GLU A 70 -15.89 1.29 -2.31
C GLU A 70 -14.74 0.33 -2.65
N TRP A 71 -14.94 -0.57 -3.61
CA TRP A 71 -13.90 -1.51 -4.04
C TRP A 71 -12.72 -0.76 -4.65
N ASP A 72 -12.95 0.23 -5.51
CA ASP A 72 -11.88 1.09 -6.06
C ASP A 72 -11.09 1.77 -4.95
N HIS A 73 -11.76 2.37 -3.97
CA HIS A 73 -11.09 2.97 -2.82
C HIS A 73 -10.22 1.96 -2.06
N VAL A 74 -10.76 0.78 -1.74
CA VAL A 74 -10.04 -0.27 -1.00
C VAL A 74 -8.84 -0.77 -1.79
N ALA A 75 -8.98 -0.99 -3.10
CA ALA A 75 -7.90 -1.41 -3.99
C ALA A 75 -6.79 -0.35 -4.07
N ASN A 76 -7.16 0.92 -4.21
CA ASN A 76 -6.22 2.03 -4.27
C ASN A 76 -5.45 2.21 -2.96
N VAL A 77 -6.11 2.08 -1.81
CA VAL A 77 -5.44 2.15 -0.50
C VAL A 77 -4.49 0.96 -0.31
N ALA A 78 -4.88 -0.25 -0.71
CA ALA A 78 -4.00 -1.42 -0.64
C ALA A 78 -2.74 -1.22 -1.50
N ASN A 79 -2.91 -0.73 -2.73
CA ASN A 79 -1.79 -0.43 -3.63
C ASN A 79 -0.87 0.66 -3.06
N LEU A 80 -1.42 1.72 -2.49
CA LEU A 80 -0.64 2.79 -1.86
C LEU A 80 0.18 2.28 -0.67
N LEU A 81 -0.43 1.50 0.22
CA LEU A 81 0.27 0.92 1.36
C LEU A 81 1.39 -0.03 0.91
N ASN A 82 1.13 -0.86 -0.10
CA ASN A 82 2.13 -1.76 -0.66
C ASN A 82 3.34 -1.00 -1.23
N ARG A 83 3.10 0.10 -1.96
CA ARG A 83 4.18 0.97 -2.46
C ARG A 83 4.99 1.58 -1.32
N LYS A 84 4.32 2.16 -0.31
CA LYS A 84 5.02 2.76 0.84
C LYS A 84 5.86 1.74 1.61
N ILE A 85 5.34 0.54 1.83
CA ILE A 85 6.09 -0.55 2.49
C ILE A 85 7.33 -0.88 1.66
N HIS A 86 7.18 -1.02 0.33
CA HIS A 86 8.29 -1.28 -0.57
C HIS A 86 9.35 -0.16 -0.54
N ASP A 87 8.93 1.10 -0.50
CA ASP A 87 9.85 2.24 -0.39
C ASP A 87 10.67 2.16 0.91
N LEU A 88 10.04 1.81 2.03
CA LEU A 88 10.71 1.64 3.32
C LEU A 88 11.69 0.45 3.34
N GLU A 89 11.38 -0.65 2.64
CA GLU A 89 12.26 -1.82 2.52
C GLU A 89 13.55 -1.54 1.74
N ASN A 90 13.50 -0.56 0.84
CA ASN A 90 14.64 -0.17 0.01
C ASN A 90 15.55 0.88 0.67
N LEU A 91 15.22 1.36 1.88
CA LEU A 91 16.05 2.30 2.61
C LEU A 91 17.43 1.71 2.93
N LYS A 92 18.43 2.59 2.91
CA LYS A 92 19.81 2.27 3.27
C LYS A 92 20.27 3.19 4.39
N TYR A 93 21.00 2.62 5.33
CA TYR A 93 21.57 3.33 6.47
C TYR A 93 23.09 3.23 6.37
N GLU A 94 23.77 4.37 6.46
CA GLU A 94 25.23 4.49 6.48
C GLU A 94 25.65 4.90 7.90
N TYR A 95 26.69 4.27 8.45
CA TYR A 95 27.14 4.44 9.84
C TYR A 95 28.45 5.22 9.95
#